data_AF-E2ATC7-F1
#
_entry.id   AF-E2ATC7-F1
#
_cell.length_a   1.000
_cell.length_b   1.000
_cell.length_c   1.000
_cell.angle_alpha   90.00
_cell.angle_beta   90.00
_cell.angle_gamma   90.00
#
_symmetry.space_group_name_H-M   'P 1'
#
loop_
_entity.id
_entity.type
_entity.pdbx_description
1 polymer ?
#
loop_
_entity_poly.entity_id
_entity_poly.type
_entity_poly.pdbx_seq_one_letter_code
_entity_poly.pdbx_strand_id
1 'polypeptide(L)'
;MLIPLFFTTFLINFPHQLAQSDVNNGLITIAAVIGASVLPIGFAAGPRYVPKWKKQACEIPASQHPNSHYICDEAGEVKCLPGWTGDLCDVPICRKGCDPLQGYCRRPGECRCKLGFYGELCDKCVALPGCQHGRCNVSFECSCDPGWKGMFCSEPVCAPDCLSSQGYCERPGECRCRLGWQGPKCKQCAVLPGCVHGTCQGPLECRCDPGWTGLLCQTPICSQGCSREHGGCRRPGTCRCRVGWSGPNCTECVRYPGCVHGSCKRPWECRCKPGWAGDLCTEKLTYCDEHSDICQSGATCISMTHEDGDYRCICPLGYMGRQCQIKTMVPSLELLPPMLNTTVGLSQEMQDLADKPSIEETSSEDTKPKPPKEEEQTAEPLGPIVITDPTIAINIMNKAIVTTTVEPAATAGKWPTEAATESSEKDDDNET
;
A
#
# COMPACT_ATOMS: atom_id res chain seq x y z
N MET A 1 -34.49 38.52 34.90
CA MET A 1 -34.32 39.83 34.22
C MET A 1 -34.08 39.51 32.75
N LEU A 2 -35.02 39.41 31.81
CA LEU A 2 -36.23 40.18 31.45
C LEU A 2 -35.96 41.66 31.04
N ILE A 3 -35.88 41.84 29.70
CA ILE A 3 -36.41 42.93 28.83
C ILE A 3 -35.58 44.28 28.85
N PRO A 4 -35.63 45.19 27.83
CA PRO A 4 -35.04 45.12 26.46
C PRO A 4 -34.65 46.51 25.82
N LEU A 5 -34.49 46.52 24.47
CA LEU A 5 -34.76 47.58 23.44
C LEU A 5 -34.07 48.95 23.54
N PHE A 6 -33.47 49.42 22.43
CA PHE A 6 -34.08 50.43 21.55
C PHE A 6 -33.29 50.63 20.24
N PHE A 7 -34.03 50.51 19.13
CA PHE A 7 -33.73 51.03 17.79
C PHE A 7 -33.86 52.56 17.78
N THR A 8 -32.96 53.28 17.10
CA THR A 8 -33.34 54.47 16.30
C THR A 8 -32.33 54.76 15.19
N THR A 9 -32.91 55.00 14.02
CA THR A 9 -32.41 55.41 12.71
C THR A 9 -31.77 56.81 12.68
N PHE A 10 -30.73 57.00 11.85
CA PHE A 10 -30.31 58.32 11.36
C PHE A 10 -30.06 58.27 9.85
N LEU A 11 -30.77 59.14 9.13
CA LEU A 11 -30.62 59.50 7.72
C LEU A 11 -29.51 60.56 7.57
N ILE A 12 -28.56 60.40 6.63
CA ILE A 12 -27.92 61.54 5.92
C ILE A 12 -27.55 61.12 4.47
N ASN A 13 -27.79 62.07 3.57
CA ASN A 13 -27.72 62.09 2.11
C ASN A 13 -26.35 61.81 1.42
N PHE A 14 -26.47 61.40 0.16
CA PHE A 14 -25.47 61.36 -0.92
C PHE A 14 -24.84 62.73 -1.27
N PRO A 15 -23.71 62.72 -2.00
CA PRO A 15 -23.70 63.42 -3.30
C PRO A 15 -23.06 62.63 -4.47
N HIS A 16 -23.69 62.80 -5.65
CA HIS A 16 -23.19 62.93 -7.05
C HIS A 16 -21.66 62.75 -7.31
N GLN A 17 -21.18 62.08 -8.38
CA GLN A 17 -21.44 62.25 -9.83
C GLN A 17 -20.92 61.01 -10.61
N LEU A 18 -21.62 60.61 -11.69
CA LEU A 18 -21.04 59.92 -12.85
C LEU A 18 -21.54 60.62 -14.12
N ALA A 19 -20.61 60.88 -15.05
CA ALA A 19 -20.82 61.62 -16.28
C ALA A 19 -21.13 60.71 -17.49
N GLN A 20 -22.18 61.12 -18.23
CA GLN A 20 -22.40 61.15 -19.68
C GLN A 20 -22.19 59.92 -20.59
N SER A 21 -23.25 59.54 -21.31
CA SER A 21 -23.38 59.84 -22.75
C SER A 21 -24.86 59.73 -23.24
N ASP A 22 -25.22 60.66 -24.13
CA ASP A 22 -26.55 60.96 -24.71
C ASP A 22 -27.06 59.84 -25.67
N VAL A 23 -28.34 59.68 -26.04
CA VAL A 23 -29.18 60.60 -26.87
C VAL A 23 -30.67 60.14 -26.88
N ASN A 24 -31.57 61.11 -26.70
CA ASN A 24 -32.99 61.27 -27.12
C ASN A 24 -34.04 60.16 -26.85
N ASN A 25 -35.04 60.49 -26.01
CA ASN A 25 -36.42 60.64 -26.51
C ASN A 25 -37.37 61.36 -25.52
N GLY A 26 -38.21 62.24 -26.07
CA GLY A 26 -39.66 62.24 -25.82
C GLY A 26 -40.18 62.57 -24.42
N LEU A 27 -40.53 63.85 -24.23
CA LEU A 27 -41.61 64.41 -23.42
C LEU A 27 -42.64 63.40 -22.83
N ILE A 28 -42.65 63.24 -21.51
CA ILE A 28 -43.80 62.68 -20.75
C ILE A 28 -44.26 63.74 -19.75
N THR A 29 -45.41 64.35 -20.01
CA THR A 29 -46.17 65.18 -19.07
C THR A 29 -47.08 64.30 -18.22
N ILE A 30 -46.95 64.40 -16.90
CA ILE A 30 -47.88 63.83 -15.92
C ILE A 30 -49.08 64.79 -15.81
N ALA A 31 -50.27 64.37 -16.24
CA ALA A 31 -51.51 65.12 -16.04
C ALA A 31 -52.21 64.65 -14.76
N ALA A 32 -52.41 65.59 -13.83
CA ALA A 32 -53.28 65.47 -12.67
C ALA A 32 -54.75 65.56 -13.10
N VAL A 33 -55.60 64.72 -12.52
CA VAL A 33 -57.04 64.67 -12.77
C VAL A 33 -57.75 65.66 -11.86
N ILE A 34 -58.36 66.71 -12.44
CA ILE A 34 -59.51 67.41 -11.85
C ILE A 34 -60.51 67.68 -12.97
N GLY A 35 -61.76 67.32 -12.69
CA GLY A 35 -62.83 67.18 -13.66
C GLY A 35 -63.28 68.46 -14.35
N ALA A 36 -63.57 68.33 -15.63
CA ALA A 36 -64.58 69.08 -16.33
C ALA A 36 -65.24 68.13 -17.34
N SER A 37 -66.56 68.08 -17.30
CA SER A 37 -67.42 67.40 -18.25
C SER A 37 -67.14 67.85 -19.68
N VAL A 38 -66.53 66.97 -20.48
CA VAL A 38 -66.45 67.10 -21.94
C VAL A 38 -67.25 65.94 -22.52
N LEU A 39 -68.26 66.28 -23.32
CA LEU A 39 -68.98 65.36 -24.20
C LEU A 39 -67.99 64.41 -24.91
N PRO A 40 -68.35 63.15 -25.19
CA PRO A 40 -67.47 62.28 -25.94
C PRO A 40 -67.41 62.79 -27.37
N ILE A 41 -66.42 63.63 -27.68
CA ILE A 41 -66.00 63.87 -29.05
C ILE A 41 -65.43 62.54 -29.52
N GLY A 42 -66.26 61.79 -30.26
CA GLY A 42 -65.80 60.64 -31.01
C GLY A 42 -64.71 61.13 -31.96
N PHE A 43 -63.45 60.89 -31.59
CA PHE A 43 -62.38 60.87 -32.56
C PHE A 43 -62.68 59.72 -33.50
N ALA A 44 -63.31 60.03 -34.63
CA ALA A 44 -63.29 59.18 -35.79
C ALA A 44 -61.81 58.97 -36.13
N ALA A 45 -61.30 57.77 -35.83
CA ALA A 45 -59.98 57.37 -36.27
C ALA A 45 -59.97 57.49 -37.80
N GLY A 46 -59.19 58.44 -38.33
CA GLY A 46 -58.94 58.54 -39.76
C GLY A 46 -58.39 57.21 -40.29
N PRO A 47 -58.58 56.90 -41.59
CA PRO A 47 -58.19 55.60 -42.15
C PRO A 47 -56.71 55.33 -41.85
N ARG A 48 -56.44 54.25 -41.11
CA ARG A 48 -55.08 53.83 -40.80
C ARG A 48 -54.33 53.66 -42.11
N TYR A 49 -53.16 54.28 -42.21
CA TYR A 49 -52.31 54.17 -43.38
C TYR A 49 -51.74 52.73 -43.44
N VAL A 50 -52.27 51.91 -44.35
CA VAL A 50 -51.79 50.54 -44.59
C VAL A 50 -50.79 50.57 -45.75
N PRO A 51 -49.54 50.09 -45.57
CA PRO A 51 -48.52 50.03 -46.62
C PRO A 51 -48.99 49.23 -47.84
N LYS A 52 -48.56 49.66 -49.04
CA LYS A 52 -48.98 49.05 -50.32
C LYS A 52 -48.75 47.54 -50.38
N TRP A 53 -47.61 47.06 -49.88
CA TRP A 53 -47.28 45.63 -49.86
C TRP A 53 -48.20 44.80 -48.94
N LYS A 54 -48.71 45.39 -47.85
CA LYS A 54 -49.63 44.73 -46.91
C LYS A 54 -51.03 44.59 -47.52
N LYS A 55 -51.45 45.58 -48.33
CA LYS A 55 -52.67 45.49 -49.16
C LYS A 55 -52.53 44.43 -50.24
N GLN A 56 -51.36 44.35 -50.88
CA GLN A 56 -51.05 43.36 -51.91
C GLN A 56 -51.14 41.90 -51.41
N ALA A 57 -50.81 41.65 -50.14
CA ALA A 57 -50.98 40.34 -49.49
C ALA A 57 -52.45 39.95 -49.23
N CYS A 58 -53.37 40.92 -49.26
CA CYS A 58 -54.83 40.74 -49.12
C CYS A 58 -55.57 40.79 -50.47
N GLU A 59 -54.89 41.17 -51.55
CA GLU A 59 -55.43 41.19 -52.92
C GLU A 59 -55.43 39.79 -53.57
N ILE A 60 -54.62 38.86 -53.07
CA ILE A 60 -54.57 37.46 -53.50
C ILE A 60 -55.55 36.64 -52.64
N PRO A 61 -56.44 35.81 -53.23
CA PRO A 61 -57.43 35.05 -52.46
C PRO A 61 -56.75 34.12 -51.43
N ALA A 62 -57.24 34.11 -50.18
CA ALA A 62 -56.75 33.24 -49.10
C ALA A 62 -56.73 31.73 -49.47
N SER A 63 -57.47 31.34 -50.51
CA SER A 63 -57.47 29.99 -51.10
C SER A 63 -56.18 29.58 -51.82
N GLN A 64 -55.31 30.54 -52.18
CA GLN A 64 -54.02 30.24 -52.84
C GLN A 64 -52.87 30.01 -51.86
N HIS A 65 -53.05 30.34 -50.58
CA HIS A 65 -52.09 30.08 -49.52
C HIS A 65 -52.72 29.18 -48.44
N PRO A 66 -52.78 27.84 -48.68
CA PRO A 66 -53.38 26.88 -47.77
C PRO A 66 -52.75 26.83 -46.36
N ASN A 67 -51.58 27.45 -46.17
CA ASN A 67 -50.88 27.56 -44.88
C ASN A 67 -50.81 29.01 -44.36
N SER A 68 -51.66 29.92 -44.85
CA SER A 68 -51.71 31.29 -44.33
C SER A 68 -52.44 31.34 -42.98
N HIS A 69 -51.92 32.14 -42.03
CA HIS A 69 -52.43 32.24 -40.66
C HIS A 69 -53.03 33.62 -40.34
N TYR A 70 -53.62 34.27 -41.35
CA TYR A 70 -54.21 35.60 -41.23
C TYR A 70 -55.55 35.73 -41.96
N ILE A 71 -56.35 36.69 -41.51
CA ILE A 71 -57.57 37.16 -42.17
C ILE A 71 -57.41 38.64 -42.50
N CYS A 72 -57.89 39.08 -43.67
CA CYS A 72 -57.86 40.49 -44.05
C CYS A 72 -59.18 41.17 -43.70
N ASP A 73 -59.13 42.39 -43.20
CA ASP A 73 -60.34 43.20 -43.03
C ASP A 73 -60.74 43.96 -44.32
N GLU A 74 -61.89 44.64 -44.27
CA GLU A 74 -62.44 45.39 -45.41
C GLU A 74 -61.54 46.56 -45.86
N ALA A 75 -60.58 46.98 -45.02
CA ALA A 75 -59.59 48.01 -45.35
C ALA A 75 -58.28 47.43 -45.94
N GLY A 76 -58.18 46.10 -46.06
CA GLY A 76 -56.98 45.40 -46.52
C GLY A 76 -55.88 45.29 -45.46
N GLU A 77 -56.23 45.40 -44.17
CA GLU A 77 -55.31 45.17 -43.05
C GLU A 77 -55.30 43.70 -42.64
N VAL A 78 -54.09 43.12 -42.57
CA VAL A 78 -53.84 41.75 -42.13
C VAL A 78 -54.06 41.63 -40.61
N LYS A 79 -54.98 40.75 -40.18
CA LYS A 79 -55.24 40.35 -38.79
C LYS A 79 -54.83 38.90 -38.55
N CYS A 80 -53.96 38.67 -37.59
CA CYS A 80 -53.46 37.33 -37.30
C CYS A 80 -54.49 36.43 -36.63
N LEU A 81 -54.44 35.14 -36.96
CA LEU A 81 -55.16 34.12 -36.21
C LEU A 81 -54.59 33.97 -34.78
N PRO A 82 -55.39 33.46 -33.82
CA PRO A 82 -54.92 33.26 -32.46
C PRO A 82 -53.64 32.41 -32.42
N GLY A 83 -52.61 32.91 -31.75
CA GLY A 83 -51.32 32.22 -31.65
C GLY A 83 -50.31 32.55 -32.75
N TRP A 84 -50.60 33.52 -33.63
CA TRP A 84 -49.68 34.01 -34.66
C TRP A 84 -49.44 35.51 -34.53
N THR A 85 -48.25 35.96 -34.91
CA THR A 85 -47.78 37.35 -34.85
C THR A 85 -46.84 37.66 -36.02
N GLY A 86 -46.37 38.90 -36.12
CA GLY A 86 -45.58 39.40 -37.26
C GLY A 86 -46.47 40.08 -38.30
N ASP A 87 -45.84 40.77 -39.24
CA ASP A 87 -46.58 41.63 -40.19
C ASP A 87 -47.45 40.84 -41.19
N LEU A 88 -47.07 39.59 -41.46
CA LEU A 88 -47.79 38.61 -42.29
C LEU A 88 -48.29 37.41 -41.47
N CYS A 89 -48.25 37.51 -40.13
CA CYS A 89 -48.71 36.45 -39.22
C CYS A 89 -48.01 35.10 -39.44
N ASP A 90 -46.74 35.15 -39.85
CA ASP A 90 -45.88 34.01 -40.17
C ASP A 90 -45.06 33.53 -38.96
N VAL A 91 -45.02 34.32 -37.88
CA VAL A 91 -44.31 33.98 -36.65
C VAL A 91 -45.28 33.38 -35.63
N PRO A 92 -45.12 32.12 -35.21
CA PRO A 92 -45.94 31.55 -34.16
C PRO A 92 -45.62 32.19 -32.81
N ILE A 93 -46.64 32.40 -31.99
CA ILE A 93 -46.50 32.86 -30.61
C ILE A 93 -46.10 31.65 -29.76
N CYS A 94 -44.87 31.67 -29.25
CA CYS A 94 -44.36 30.60 -28.41
C CYS A 94 -45.14 30.50 -27.09
N ARG A 95 -44.98 29.38 -26.38
CA ARG A 95 -45.55 29.21 -25.03
C ARG A 95 -45.21 30.42 -24.16
N LYS A 96 -46.19 30.91 -23.38
CA LYS A 96 -45.97 32.02 -22.45
C LYS A 96 -44.86 31.67 -21.46
N GLY A 97 -43.86 32.54 -21.34
CA GLY A 97 -42.69 32.34 -20.48
C GLY A 97 -41.53 31.59 -21.14
N CYS A 98 -41.64 31.18 -22.41
CA CYS A 98 -40.52 30.61 -23.16
C CYS A 98 -39.38 31.63 -23.25
N ASP A 99 -38.14 31.20 -22.97
CA ASP A 99 -36.98 32.08 -22.96
C ASP A 99 -36.79 32.76 -24.34
N PRO A 100 -36.64 34.09 -24.41
CA PRO A 100 -36.60 34.82 -25.68
C PRO A 100 -35.29 34.61 -26.46
N LEU A 101 -34.22 34.17 -25.79
CA LEU A 101 -32.89 33.98 -26.40
C LEU A 101 -32.63 32.50 -26.70
N GLN A 102 -33.08 31.60 -25.82
CA GLN A 102 -32.77 30.17 -25.85
C GLN A 102 -33.93 29.30 -26.32
N GLY A 103 -35.16 29.82 -26.27
CA GLY A 103 -36.35 29.16 -26.80
C GLY A 103 -36.66 29.56 -28.24
N TYR A 104 -37.29 28.67 -28.99
CA TYR A 104 -37.93 28.96 -30.26
C TYR A 104 -39.15 28.06 -30.46
N CYS A 105 -40.08 28.47 -31.33
CA CYS A 105 -41.28 27.68 -31.61
C CYS A 105 -41.52 27.59 -33.12
N ARG A 106 -41.98 26.42 -33.57
CA ARG A 106 -42.44 26.21 -34.95
C ARG A 106 -43.97 26.17 -35.05
N ARG A 107 -44.65 26.05 -33.91
CA ARG A 107 -46.10 26.03 -33.78
C ARG A 107 -46.52 26.85 -32.56
N PRO A 108 -47.71 27.46 -32.57
CA PRO A 108 -48.22 28.20 -31.42
C PRO A 108 -48.26 27.33 -30.15
N GLY A 109 -47.85 27.89 -29.02
CA GLY A 109 -47.89 27.20 -27.72
C GLY A 109 -46.80 26.14 -27.48
N GLU A 110 -45.92 25.90 -28.46
CA GLU A 110 -44.70 25.09 -28.30
C GLU A 110 -43.55 25.96 -27.75
N CYS A 111 -42.59 25.35 -27.06
CA CYS A 111 -41.31 25.96 -26.72
C CYS A 111 -40.24 24.88 -26.89
N ARG A 112 -39.35 25.07 -27.87
CA ARG A 112 -38.22 24.18 -28.15
C ARG A 112 -36.94 24.87 -27.76
N CYS A 113 -36.03 24.12 -27.15
CA CYS A 113 -34.79 24.69 -26.65
C CYS A 113 -33.69 24.61 -27.69
N LYS A 114 -32.85 25.65 -27.73
CA LYS A 114 -31.56 25.61 -28.42
C LYS A 114 -30.62 24.64 -27.71
N LEU A 115 -29.62 24.18 -28.45
CA LEU A 115 -28.61 23.27 -27.93
C LEU A 115 -27.95 23.87 -26.69
N GLY A 116 -27.85 23.08 -25.61
CA GLY A 116 -27.30 23.54 -24.34
C GLY A 116 -28.34 24.07 -23.34
N PHE A 117 -29.63 24.05 -23.67
CA PHE A 117 -30.73 24.41 -22.78
C PHE A 117 -31.81 23.34 -22.76
N TYR A 118 -32.50 23.21 -21.63
CA TYR A 118 -33.58 22.25 -21.40
C TYR A 118 -34.65 22.83 -20.47
N GLY A 119 -35.71 22.06 -20.24
CA GLY A 119 -36.87 22.49 -19.45
C GLY A 119 -38.03 22.93 -20.34
N GLU A 120 -39.20 23.13 -19.74
CA GLU A 120 -40.41 23.50 -20.50
C GLU A 120 -40.37 24.92 -21.07
N LEU A 121 -39.54 25.79 -20.48
CA LEU A 121 -39.37 27.19 -20.85
C LEU A 121 -37.98 27.49 -21.42
N CYS A 122 -37.11 26.48 -21.53
CA CYS A 122 -35.72 26.63 -22.00
C CYS A 122 -34.86 27.59 -21.17
N ASP A 123 -35.20 27.69 -19.88
CA ASP A 123 -34.55 28.53 -18.87
C ASP A 123 -33.42 27.80 -18.11
N LYS A 124 -33.32 26.47 -18.25
CA LYS A 124 -32.29 25.66 -17.59
C LYS A 124 -31.15 25.35 -18.55
N CYS A 125 -29.93 25.66 -18.15
CA CYS A 125 -28.72 25.28 -18.89
C CYS A 125 -28.44 23.79 -18.76
N VAL A 126 -27.93 23.16 -19.80
CA VAL A 126 -27.37 21.82 -19.76
C VAL A 126 -25.93 21.94 -19.30
N ALA A 127 -25.59 21.30 -18.18
CA ALA A 127 -24.22 21.23 -17.70
C ALA A 127 -23.34 20.41 -18.65
N LEU A 128 -22.02 20.60 -18.57
CA LEU A 128 -21.07 19.84 -19.38
C LEU A 128 -21.34 18.32 -19.22
N PRO A 129 -21.42 17.54 -20.31
CA PRO A 129 -21.64 16.10 -20.21
C PRO A 129 -20.58 15.43 -19.34
N GLY A 130 -21.01 14.68 -18.32
CA GLY A 130 -20.11 14.06 -17.34
C GLY A 130 -19.91 14.87 -16.05
N CYS A 131 -20.50 16.07 -15.93
CA CYS A 131 -20.56 16.82 -14.68
C CYS A 131 -21.27 16.01 -13.58
N GLN A 132 -20.54 15.61 -12.53
CA GLN A 132 -21.10 14.79 -11.45
C GLN A 132 -21.59 15.66 -10.28
N HIS A 133 -20.69 16.46 -9.70
CA HIS A 133 -20.96 17.29 -8.51
C HIS A 133 -20.80 18.77 -8.84
N GLY A 134 -21.70 19.29 -9.68
CA GLY A 134 -21.65 20.68 -10.09
C GLY A 134 -22.91 21.17 -10.78
N ARG A 135 -22.95 22.49 -10.98
CA ARG A 135 -24.04 23.25 -11.58
C ARG A 135 -23.55 24.06 -12.77
N CYS A 136 -24.43 24.37 -13.70
CA CYS A 136 -24.12 25.28 -14.81
C CYS A 136 -24.66 26.68 -14.50
N ASN A 137 -23.88 27.71 -14.86
CA ASN A 137 -24.38 29.08 -14.98
C ASN A 137 -24.53 29.44 -16.47
N VAL A 138 -23.59 28.97 -17.30
CA VAL A 138 -23.67 29.00 -18.77
C VAL A 138 -23.81 27.57 -19.30
N SER A 139 -24.49 27.40 -20.45
CA SER A 139 -24.59 26.11 -21.13
C SER A 139 -23.21 25.50 -21.36
N PHE A 140 -23.08 24.20 -21.13
CA PHE A 140 -21.82 23.42 -21.25
C PHE A 140 -20.70 23.82 -20.29
N GLU A 141 -21.04 24.47 -19.18
CA GLU A 141 -20.13 24.69 -18.05
C GLU A 141 -20.44 23.69 -16.92
N CYS A 142 -19.45 23.42 -16.07
CA CYS A 142 -19.62 22.66 -14.83
C CYS A 142 -18.88 23.41 -13.70
N SER A 143 -19.63 24.24 -12.97
CA SER A 143 -19.16 24.92 -11.75
C SER A 143 -19.30 23.96 -10.58
N CYS A 144 -18.17 23.57 -9.99
CA CYS A 144 -18.14 22.53 -8.97
C CYS A 144 -18.79 22.96 -7.67
N ASP A 145 -19.48 22.00 -7.05
CA ASP A 145 -19.96 22.13 -5.68
C ASP A 145 -18.77 22.20 -4.70
N PRO A 146 -18.93 22.83 -3.52
CA PRO A 146 -17.86 22.93 -2.54
C PRO A 146 -17.25 21.57 -2.19
N GLY A 147 -15.93 21.47 -2.29
CA GLY A 147 -15.21 20.23 -2.02
C GLY A 147 -14.98 19.33 -3.23
N TRP A 148 -15.37 19.76 -4.44
CA TRP A 148 -15.05 19.09 -5.70
C TRP A 148 -14.24 19.99 -6.62
N LYS A 149 -13.43 19.37 -7.48
CA LYS A 149 -12.59 20.06 -8.46
C LYS A 149 -12.47 19.24 -9.75
N GLY A 150 -11.78 19.81 -10.72
CA GLY A 150 -11.59 19.24 -12.06
C GLY A 150 -12.72 19.66 -13.02
N MET A 151 -12.52 19.37 -14.31
CA MET A 151 -13.43 19.80 -15.38
C MET A 151 -14.85 19.23 -15.27
N PHE A 152 -14.98 18.04 -14.67
CA PHE A 152 -16.25 17.35 -14.48
C PHE A 152 -16.69 17.29 -13.02
N CYS A 153 -15.98 17.98 -12.11
CA CYS A 153 -16.23 17.96 -10.67
C CYS A 153 -16.31 16.53 -10.10
N SER A 154 -15.42 15.67 -10.60
CA SER A 154 -15.30 14.26 -10.22
C SER A 154 -14.15 14.01 -9.26
N GLU A 155 -13.26 14.99 -9.06
CA GLU A 155 -12.15 14.87 -8.12
C GLU A 155 -12.51 15.54 -6.77
N PRO A 156 -12.46 14.83 -5.65
CA PRO A 156 -12.69 15.43 -4.34
C PRO A 156 -11.50 16.30 -3.92
N VAL A 157 -11.79 17.36 -3.19
CA VAL A 157 -10.80 18.22 -2.53
C VAL A 157 -10.58 17.67 -1.13
N CYS A 158 -9.35 17.22 -0.87
CA CYS A 158 -8.98 16.64 0.42
C CYS A 158 -8.99 17.68 1.55
N ALA A 159 -8.95 17.20 2.79
CA ALA A 159 -8.81 18.06 3.97
C ALA A 159 -7.63 19.04 3.82
N PRO A 160 -7.73 20.27 4.38
CA PRO A 160 -6.61 21.20 4.38
C PRO A 160 -5.40 20.57 5.09
N ASP A 161 -4.21 20.86 4.58
CA ASP A 161 -2.93 20.26 5.01
C ASP A 161 -2.71 18.78 4.68
N CYS A 162 -3.60 18.14 3.90
CA CYS A 162 -3.37 16.80 3.37
C CYS A 162 -2.44 16.90 2.14
N LEU A 163 -1.15 16.55 2.29
CA LEU A 163 -0.22 16.55 1.17
C LEU A 163 -0.56 15.40 0.21
N SER A 164 -0.75 15.69 -1.08
CA SER A 164 -1.07 14.69 -2.11
C SER A 164 -0.03 13.56 -2.25
N SER A 165 1.22 13.83 -1.86
CA SER A 165 2.32 12.85 -1.83
C SER A 165 2.28 11.90 -0.63
N GLN A 166 1.61 12.28 0.45
CA GLN A 166 1.59 11.54 1.73
C GLN A 166 0.20 10.99 2.06
N GLY A 167 -0.85 11.57 1.47
CA GLY A 167 -2.24 11.15 1.64
C GLY A 167 -3.05 11.27 0.36
N TYR A 168 -4.29 10.81 0.44
CA TYR A 168 -5.30 10.89 -0.60
C TYR A 168 -6.70 10.96 0.02
N CYS A 169 -7.71 11.29 -0.77
CA CYS A 169 -9.09 11.35 -0.30
C CYS A 169 -10.02 10.75 -1.35
N GLU A 170 -10.99 9.97 -0.88
CA GLU A 170 -12.09 9.46 -1.71
C GLU A 170 -13.34 10.35 -1.58
N ARG A 171 -13.42 11.11 -0.49
CA ARG A 171 -14.51 12.05 -0.19
C ARG A 171 -13.96 13.44 0.14
N PRO A 172 -14.71 14.51 -0.16
CA PRO A 172 -14.31 15.86 0.19
C PRO A 172 -14.04 16.00 1.70
N GLY A 173 -12.96 16.69 2.06
CA GLY A 173 -12.62 16.94 3.46
C GLY A 173 -12.08 15.74 4.25
N GLU A 174 -11.90 14.58 3.63
CA GLU A 174 -11.20 13.43 4.22
C GLU A 174 -9.69 13.49 3.91
N CYS A 175 -8.86 12.84 4.73
CA CYS A 175 -7.45 12.58 4.42
C CYS A 175 -7.09 11.18 4.89
N ARG A 176 -6.85 10.27 3.94
CA ARG A 176 -6.37 8.91 4.18
C ARG A 176 -4.87 8.87 3.90
N CYS A 177 -4.11 8.29 4.80
CA CYS A 177 -2.65 8.27 4.68
C CYS A 177 -2.18 7.15 3.77
N ARG A 178 -1.15 7.46 2.97
CA ARG A 178 -0.39 6.44 2.25
C ARG A 178 0.48 5.66 3.23
N LEU A 179 0.88 4.46 2.83
CA LEU A 179 1.78 3.61 3.63
C LEU A 179 3.04 4.38 4.04
N GLY A 180 3.39 4.31 5.32
CA GLY A 180 4.51 5.06 5.90
C GLY A 180 4.15 6.41 6.50
N TRP A 181 2.88 6.82 6.43
CA TRP A 181 2.38 8.03 7.07
C TRP A 181 1.19 7.73 7.97
N GLN A 182 1.06 8.49 9.06
CA GLN A 182 -0.03 8.37 10.01
C GLN A 182 -0.46 9.72 10.58
N GLY A 183 -1.50 9.67 11.41
CA GLY A 183 -2.14 10.84 12.01
C GLY A 183 -3.21 11.46 11.10
N PRO A 184 -3.98 12.43 11.61
CA PRO A 184 -5.15 12.97 10.91
C PRO A 184 -4.80 13.77 9.64
N LYS A 185 -3.54 14.23 9.52
CA LYS A 185 -3.02 15.01 8.38
C LYS A 185 -1.91 14.28 7.61
N CYS A 186 -1.61 13.03 7.96
CA CYS A 186 -0.57 12.22 7.31
C CYS A 186 0.84 12.85 7.30
N LYS A 187 1.16 13.67 8.31
CA LYS A 187 2.48 14.32 8.45
C LYS A 187 3.45 13.53 9.31
N GLN A 188 2.94 12.65 10.16
CA GLN A 188 3.77 11.84 11.05
C GLN A 188 4.20 10.59 10.29
N CYS A 189 5.46 10.18 10.46
CA CYS A 189 5.90 8.91 9.92
C CYS A 189 5.17 7.77 10.64
N ALA A 190 4.82 6.75 9.86
CA ALA A 190 4.41 5.45 10.37
C ALA A 190 5.58 4.48 10.15
N VAL A 191 5.87 3.70 11.19
CA VAL A 191 6.83 2.61 11.11
C VAL A 191 6.34 1.53 10.14
N LEU A 192 7.27 0.71 9.65
CA LEU A 192 6.94 -0.47 8.84
C LEU A 192 5.95 -1.37 9.61
N PRO A 193 4.87 -1.87 8.98
CA PRO A 193 3.94 -2.78 9.66
C PRO A 193 4.65 -3.99 10.25
N GLY A 194 4.40 -4.29 11.53
CA GLY A 194 5.08 -5.35 12.27
C GLY A 194 6.31 -4.90 13.06
N CYS A 195 6.71 -3.63 12.96
CA CYS A 195 7.70 -3.02 13.86
C CYS A 195 7.14 -2.97 15.29
N VAL A 196 7.72 -3.75 16.21
CA VAL A 196 7.23 -3.84 17.61
C VAL A 196 8.03 -2.96 18.57
N HIS A 197 9.36 -2.96 18.45
CA HIS A 197 10.28 -2.24 19.34
C HIS A 197 11.19 -1.30 18.55
N GLY A 198 10.58 -0.34 17.87
CA GLY A 198 11.32 0.63 17.08
C GLY A 198 10.51 1.87 16.75
N THR A 199 11.23 2.89 16.29
CA THR A 199 10.70 4.21 15.93
C THR A 199 11.04 4.55 14.47
N CYS A 200 10.37 5.57 13.92
CA CYS A 200 10.63 6.04 12.56
C CYS A 200 11.20 7.45 12.56
N GLN A 201 12.11 7.73 11.63
CA GLN A 201 12.53 9.08 11.27
C GLN A 201 12.04 9.42 9.86
N GLY A 202 12.09 8.45 8.94
CA GLY A 202 11.43 8.49 7.64
C GLY A 202 10.20 7.57 7.55
N PRO A 203 9.38 7.70 6.48
CA PRO A 203 8.26 6.80 6.24
C PRO A 203 8.76 5.37 6.01
N LEU A 204 8.04 4.37 6.56
CA LEU A 204 8.34 2.93 6.43
C LEU A 204 9.69 2.50 7.02
N GLU A 205 10.32 3.33 7.83
CA GLU A 205 11.52 2.97 8.58
C GLU A 205 11.15 2.32 9.92
N CYS A 206 11.91 1.31 10.34
CA CYS A 206 11.81 0.72 11.67
C CYS A 206 13.22 0.74 12.29
N ARG A 207 13.54 1.83 12.97
CA ARG A 207 14.79 1.99 13.70
C ARG A 207 14.64 1.37 15.08
N CYS A 208 15.39 0.30 15.34
CA CYS A 208 15.23 -0.45 16.58
C CYS A 208 15.62 0.32 17.82
N ASP A 209 14.83 0.10 18.87
CA ASP A 209 15.15 0.54 20.21
C ASP A 209 16.40 -0.22 20.72
N PRO A 210 17.14 0.37 21.67
CA PRO A 210 18.32 -0.28 22.25
C PRO A 210 18.01 -1.69 22.77
N GLY A 211 18.82 -2.67 22.35
CA GLY A 211 18.63 -4.07 22.74
C GLY A 211 17.76 -4.89 21.79
N TRP A 212 17.26 -4.32 20.70
CA TRP A 212 16.55 -5.03 19.64
C TRP A 212 17.29 -4.94 18.31
N THR A 213 17.08 -5.94 17.46
CA THR A 213 17.69 -6.04 16.14
C THR A 213 16.76 -6.76 15.16
N GLY A 214 17.16 -6.80 13.89
CA GLY A 214 16.34 -7.27 12.77
C GLY A 214 15.57 -6.14 12.08
N LEU A 215 14.98 -6.45 10.92
CA LEU A 215 14.28 -5.46 10.08
C LEU A 215 13.02 -4.87 10.74
N LEU A 216 12.37 -5.64 11.62
CA LEU A 216 11.15 -5.25 12.34
C LEU A 216 11.37 -5.14 13.86
N CYS A 217 12.64 -5.14 14.29
CA CYS A 217 13.02 -5.03 15.70
C CYS A 217 12.34 -6.08 16.60
N GLN A 218 12.17 -7.28 16.05
CA GLN A 218 11.52 -8.41 16.70
C GLN A 218 12.53 -9.34 17.40
N THR A 219 13.81 -9.23 17.08
CA THR A 219 14.85 -10.11 17.64
C THR A 219 15.56 -9.39 18.78
N PRO A 220 15.51 -9.90 20.02
CA PRO A 220 16.24 -9.30 21.14
C PRO A 220 17.75 -9.58 21.01
N ILE A 221 18.56 -8.63 21.43
CA ILE A 221 20.01 -8.77 21.54
C ILE A 221 20.32 -9.38 22.91
N CYS A 222 20.90 -10.58 22.92
CA CYS A 222 21.23 -11.30 24.15
C CYS A 222 22.37 -10.62 24.93
N SER A 223 22.59 -11.03 26.18
CA SER A 223 23.71 -10.50 26.97
C SER A 223 25.06 -10.71 26.26
N GLN A 224 25.98 -9.78 26.48
CA GLN A 224 27.31 -9.85 25.89
C GLN A 224 28.03 -11.14 26.31
N GLY A 225 28.51 -11.91 25.34
CA GLY A 225 29.18 -13.20 25.59
C GLY A 225 28.25 -14.41 25.67
N CYS A 226 26.92 -14.24 25.56
CA CYS A 226 25.99 -15.37 25.47
C CYS A 226 26.30 -16.25 24.26
N SER A 227 26.48 -17.56 24.48
CA SER A 227 26.75 -18.51 23.40
C SER A 227 25.63 -18.50 22.35
N ARG A 228 25.99 -18.36 21.07
CA ARG A 228 25.02 -18.41 19.96
C ARG A 228 24.46 -19.81 19.72
N GLU A 229 25.24 -20.84 20.06
CA GLU A 229 24.84 -22.24 19.86
C GLU A 229 24.08 -22.80 21.05
N HIS A 230 24.49 -22.42 22.27
CA HIS A 230 24.04 -23.03 23.51
C HIS A 230 23.19 -22.10 24.39
N GLY A 231 23.06 -20.85 23.99
CA GLY A 231 22.23 -19.84 24.65
C GLY A 231 21.20 -19.24 23.70
N GLY A 232 20.24 -18.53 24.30
CA GLY A 232 19.26 -17.71 23.59
C GLY A 232 18.58 -16.75 24.56
N CYS A 233 17.87 -15.76 24.04
CA CYS A 233 17.21 -14.76 24.87
C CYS A 233 15.81 -14.45 24.35
N ARG A 234 14.88 -14.23 25.29
CA ARG A 234 13.52 -13.75 24.99
C ARG A 234 13.39 -12.24 25.27
N ARG A 235 14.29 -11.69 26.07
CA ARG A 235 14.38 -10.27 26.39
C ARG A 235 15.80 -9.78 26.17
N PRO A 236 15.99 -8.50 25.78
CA PRO A 236 17.31 -7.92 25.63
C PRO A 236 18.15 -8.08 26.90
N GLY A 237 19.45 -8.32 26.74
CA GLY A 237 20.39 -8.41 27.86
C GLY A 237 20.25 -9.64 28.76
N THR A 238 19.41 -10.61 28.40
CA THR A 238 19.32 -11.90 29.09
C THR A 238 20.07 -12.98 28.33
N CYS A 239 20.49 -14.04 29.01
CA CYS A 239 21.00 -15.27 28.39
C CYS A 239 20.38 -16.47 29.10
N ARG A 240 19.61 -17.25 28.37
CA ARG A 240 18.99 -18.48 28.83
C ARG A 240 19.68 -19.65 28.16
N CYS A 241 20.20 -20.57 28.96
CA CYS A 241 20.93 -21.72 28.47
C CYS A 241 19.98 -22.78 27.92
N ARG A 242 20.43 -23.44 26.86
CA ARG A 242 19.84 -24.69 26.39
C ARG A 242 20.11 -25.80 27.41
N VAL A 243 19.29 -26.83 27.38
CA VAL A 243 19.40 -27.98 28.27
C VAL A 243 20.80 -28.59 28.16
N GLY A 244 21.44 -28.85 29.30
CA GLY A 244 22.79 -29.40 29.36
C GLY A 244 23.92 -28.36 29.39
N TRP A 245 23.59 -27.06 29.35
CA TRP A 245 24.53 -25.96 29.50
C TRP A 245 24.15 -25.05 30.68
N SER A 246 25.14 -24.40 31.25
CA SER A 246 25.05 -23.59 32.47
C SER A 246 26.06 -22.44 32.46
N GLY A 247 26.06 -21.65 33.52
CA GLY A 247 26.84 -20.42 33.65
C GLY A 247 26.16 -19.19 33.03
N PRO A 248 26.69 -17.98 33.25
CA PRO A 248 26.09 -16.72 32.80
C PRO A 248 26.04 -16.57 31.28
N ASN A 249 26.96 -17.24 30.58
CA ASN A 249 27.13 -17.18 29.12
C ASN A 249 26.77 -18.49 28.40
N CYS A 250 26.31 -19.51 29.14
CA CYS A 250 25.95 -20.83 28.60
C CYS A 250 27.10 -21.55 27.89
N THR A 251 28.33 -21.36 28.41
CA THR A 251 29.55 -21.99 27.91
C THR A 251 29.99 -23.18 28.75
N GLU A 252 29.40 -23.37 29.94
CA GLU A 252 29.76 -24.45 30.86
C GLU A 252 28.81 -25.63 30.65
N CYS A 253 29.35 -26.82 30.40
CA CYS A 253 28.54 -28.03 30.31
C CYS A 253 28.03 -28.45 31.70
N VAL A 254 26.81 -28.97 31.74
CA VAL A 254 26.26 -29.62 32.93
C VAL A 254 26.73 -31.07 32.94
N ARG A 255 27.42 -31.46 34.01
CA ARG A 255 27.88 -32.85 34.23
C ARG A 255 26.68 -33.78 34.46
N TYR A 256 26.86 -35.07 34.23
CA TYR A 256 25.85 -36.07 34.57
C TYR A 256 25.47 -35.98 36.06
N PRO A 257 24.18 -36.05 36.45
CA PRO A 257 23.77 -36.00 37.85
C PRO A 257 24.46 -37.10 38.68
N GLY A 258 25.10 -36.72 39.80
CA GLY A 258 25.87 -37.65 40.63
C GLY A 258 27.36 -37.75 40.27
N CYS A 259 27.81 -37.06 39.21
CA CYS A 259 29.24 -36.95 38.88
C CYS A 259 29.99 -36.10 39.92
N VAL A 260 30.63 -36.75 40.90
CA VAL A 260 31.30 -36.04 42.00
C VAL A 260 32.69 -35.57 41.56
N HIS A 261 33.57 -36.50 41.17
CA HIS A 261 34.98 -36.23 40.86
C HIS A 261 35.30 -36.28 39.35
N GLY A 262 34.39 -35.81 38.52
CA GLY A 262 34.59 -35.71 37.06
C GLY A 262 34.38 -34.31 36.50
N SER A 263 34.83 -34.12 35.25
CA SER A 263 34.55 -32.94 34.40
C SER A 263 33.73 -33.35 33.18
N CYS A 264 33.21 -32.38 32.42
CA CYS A 264 32.50 -32.65 31.17
C CYS A 264 33.16 -31.88 30.02
N LYS A 265 33.05 -32.40 28.80
CA LYS A 265 33.32 -31.63 27.57
C LYS A 265 32.03 -31.46 26.77
N ARG A 266 31.19 -32.49 26.76
CA ARG A 266 29.81 -32.43 26.25
C ARG A 266 28.81 -32.45 27.42
N PRO A 267 27.59 -31.94 27.21
CA PRO A 267 26.53 -32.07 28.21
C PRO A 267 26.30 -33.52 28.65
N TRP A 268 26.04 -33.71 29.94
CA TRP A 268 25.71 -35.00 30.54
C TRP A 268 26.83 -36.04 30.49
N GLU A 269 28.05 -35.61 30.28
CA GLU A 269 29.25 -36.45 30.35
C GLU A 269 29.85 -36.38 31.76
N CYS A 270 30.46 -37.48 32.22
CA CYS A 270 31.28 -37.51 33.42
C CYS A 270 32.64 -38.13 33.09
N ARG A 271 33.65 -37.28 32.94
CA ARG A 271 35.04 -37.67 32.68
C ARG A 271 35.80 -37.63 33.99
N CYS A 272 36.17 -38.78 34.53
CA CYS A 272 36.81 -38.85 35.84
C CYS A 272 38.16 -38.13 35.86
N LYS A 273 38.40 -37.42 36.96
CA LYS A 273 39.74 -36.91 37.27
C LYS A 273 40.68 -38.09 37.56
N PRO A 274 41.99 -37.95 37.35
CA PRO A 274 42.96 -39.00 37.68
C PRO A 274 42.78 -39.50 39.13
N GLY A 275 42.81 -40.82 39.31
CA GLY A 275 42.62 -41.47 40.62
C GLY A 275 41.15 -41.77 40.98
N TRP A 276 40.19 -41.45 40.12
CA TRP A 276 38.77 -41.79 40.28
C TRP A 276 38.26 -42.62 39.11
N ALA A 277 37.32 -43.52 39.38
CA ALA A 277 36.71 -44.41 38.40
C ALA A 277 35.23 -44.67 38.67
N GLY A 278 34.63 -45.49 37.79
CA GLY A 278 33.19 -45.73 37.70
C GLY A 278 32.46 -44.66 36.87
N ASP A 279 31.23 -44.95 36.46
CA ASP A 279 30.43 -44.09 35.57
C ASP A 279 30.16 -42.69 36.14
N LEU A 280 30.16 -42.57 37.47
CA LEU A 280 29.93 -41.34 38.21
C LEU A 280 31.18 -40.80 38.93
N CYS A 281 32.34 -41.42 38.71
CA CYS A 281 33.60 -41.05 39.37
C CYS A 281 33.51 -41.01 40.90
N THR A 282 32.80 -41.99 41.47
CA THR A 282 32.60 -42.16 42.90
C THR A 282 33.60 -43.13 43.52
N GLU A 283 34.22 -44.00 42.72
CA GLU A 283 35.18 -44.98 43.18
C GLU A 283 36.60 -44.40 43.16
N LYS A 284 37.31 -44.50 44.28
CA LYS A 284 38.70 -44.04 44.39
C LYS A 284 39.64 -45.19 44.05
N LEU A 285 40.59 -44.95 43.15
CA LEU A 285 41.57 -45.95 42.71
C LEU A 285 42.77 -45.98 43.67
N THR A 286 42.70 -46.75 44.75
CA THR A 286 43.74 -46.81 45.82
C THR A 286 44.67 -48.01 45.74
N TYR A 287 44.48 -48.93 44.78
CA TYR A 287 45.17 -50.22 44.80
C TYR A 287 46.71 -50.12 44.87
N CYS A 288 47.33 -49.26 44.06
CA CYS A 288 48.78 -49.04 44.11
C CYS A 288 49.26 -48.29 45.37
N ASP A 289 48.40 -47.47 45.99
CA ASP A 289 48.74 -46.80 47.24
C ASP A 289 48.77 -47.81 48.40
N GLU A 290 47.91 -48.81 48.36
CA GLU A 290 47.84 -49.90 49.34
C GLU A 290 48.87 -51.01 49.08
N HIS A 291 49.25 -51.25 47.82
CA HIS A 291 50.16 -52.33 47.39
C HIS A 291 51.36 -51.78 46.58
N SER A 292 52.11 -50.88 47.20
CA SER A 292 53.22 -50.16 46.54
C SER A 292 54.38 -51.04 46.04
N ASP A 293 54.51 -52.26 46.57
CA ASP A 293 55.57 -53.23 46.27
C ASP A 293 55.22 -54.21 45.14
N ILE A 294 54.01 -54.11 44.56
CA ILE A 294 53.52 -55.07 43.56
C ILE A 294 54.24 -54.96 42.20
N CYS A 295 54.74 -53.78 41.86
CA CYS A 295 55.50 -53.54 40.64
C CYS A 295 57.00 -53.58 40.95
N GLN A 296 57.69 -54.62 40.49
CA GLN A 296 59.11 -54.85 40.78
C GLN A 296 60.03 -54.10 39.81
N SER A 297 61.33 -54.08 40.13
CA SER A 297 62.39 -53.54 39.25
C SER A 297 62.23 -52.05 38.90
N GLY A 298 61.66 -51.23 39.80
CA GLY A 298 61.49 -49.78 39.58
C GLY A 298 60.40 -49.41 38.58
N ALA A 299 59.42 -50.30 38.35
CA ALA A 299 58.27 -50.06 37.49
C ALA A 299 57.24 -49.09 38.11
N THR A 300 56.53 -48.34 37.26
CA THR A 300 55.48 -47.41 37.72
C THR A 300 54.14 -48.15 37.86
N CYS A 301 53.57 -48.16 39.05
CA CYS A 301 52.24 -48.72 39.32
C CYS A 301 51.13 -47.73 38.94
N ILE A 302 50.11 -48.20 38.23
CA ILE A 302 48.89 -47.42 37.94
C ILE A 302 47.69 -48.22 38.44
N SER A 303 46.95 -47.64 39.39
CA SER A 303 45.70 -48.22 39.90
C SER A 303 44.65 -48.23 38.77
N MET A 304 43.94 -49.33 38.63
CA MET A 304 42.85 -49.54 37.67
C MET A 304 41.57 -49.96 38.39
N THR A 305 40.45 -49.98 37.68
CA THR A 305 39.20 -50.52 38.23
C THR A 305 39.33 -52.02 38.49
N HIS A 306 38.47 -52.55 39.35
CA HIS A 306 38.42 -53.98 39.61
C HIS A 306 38.09 -54.81 38.36
N GLU A 307 37.26 -54.28 37.47
CA GLU A 307 36.93 -54.93 36.19
C GLU A 307 38.12 -55.02 35.23
N ASP A 308 39.02 -54.02 35.26
CA ASP A 308 40.24 -54.00 34.45
C ASP A 308 41.44 -54.69 35.14
N GLY A 309 41.21 -55.31 36.31
CA GLY A 309 42.21 -56.08 37.03
C GLY A 309 43.03 -55.30 38.06
N ASP A 310 42.45 -54.28 38.70
CA ASP A 310 42.93 -53.50 39.86
C ASP A 310 44.21 -52.67 39.69
N TYR A 311 45.18 -53.14 38.91
CA TYR A 311 46.44 -52.45 38.65
C TYR A 311 47.09 -52.86 37.34
N ARG A 312 47.92 -51.97 36.80
CA ARG A 312 48.92 -52.30 35.79
C ARG A 312 50.28 -51.72 36.16
N CYS A 313 51.33 -52.50 35.96
CA CYS A 313 52.71 -52.03 36.07
C CYS A 313 53.24 -51.60 34.69
N ILE A 314 53.77 -50.38 34.59
CA ILE A 314 54.55 -49.95 33.43
C ILE A 314 56.00 -50.36 33.68
N CYS A 315 56.43 -51.42 32.98
CA CYS A 315 57.78 -51.96 33.15
C CYS A 315 58.83 -51.08 32.45
N PRO A 316 59.99 -50.86 33.09
CA PRO A 316 61.13 -50.25 32.43
C PRO A 316 61.69 -51.17 31.34
N LEU A 317 62.47 -50.60 30.42
CA LEU A 317 63.10 -51.35 29.33
C LEU A 317 63.91 -52.53 29.87
N GLY A 318 63.76 -53.70 29.25
CA GLY A 318 64.41 -54.93 29.70
C GLY A 318 63.63 -55.70 30.79
N TYR A 319 62.40 -55.31 31.12
CA TYR A 319 61.53 -56.03 32.04
C TYR A 319 60.13 -56.25 31.44
N MET A 320 59.53 -57.41 31.71
CA MET A 320 58.17 -57.75 31.27
C MET A 320 57.43 -58.58 32.34
N GLY A 321 56.14 -58.83 32.10
CA GLY A 321 55.24 -59.52 33.03
C GLY A 321 54.32 -58.55 33.79
N ARG A 322 53.25 -59.08 34.41
CA ARG A 322 52.23 -58.26 35.10
C ARG A 322 52.80 -57.43 36.25
N GLN A 323 53.87 -57.91 36.88
CA GLN A 323 54.57 -57.27 38.00
C GLN A 323 56.00 -56.85 37.62
N CYS A 324 56.35 -56.88 36.33
CA CYS A 324 57.70 -56.55 35.83
C CYS A 324 58.83 -57.41 36.42
N GLN A 325 58.49 -58.64 36.81
CA GLN A 325 59.41 -59.57 37.48
C GLN A 325 60.35 -60.31 36.50
N ILE A 326 60.05 -60.30 35.20
CA ILE A 326 60.81 -61.06 34.19
C ILE A 326 61.82 -60.13 33.52
N LYS A 327 63.12 -60.39 33.72
CA LYS A 327 64.20 -59.65 33.06
C LYS A 327 64.42 -60.19 31.64
N THR A 328 64.35 -59.30 30.65
CA THR A 328 64.48 -59.63 29.23
C THR A 328 65.83 -59.13 28.72
N MET A 329 66.54 -60.00 28.01
CA MET A 329 67.87 -59.70 27.47
C MET A 329 67.79 -59.15 26.05
N VAL A 330 66.81 -58.27 25.78
CA VAL A 330 66.67 -57.64 24.46
C VAL A 330 67.18 -56.20 24.55
N PRO A 331 68.22 -55.82 23.78
CA PRO A 331 68.72 -54.45 23.77
C PRO A 331 67.77 -53.52 23.01
N SER A 332 67.64 -52.30 23.51
CA SER A 332 66.81 -51.21 23.02
C SER A 332 67.22 -50.75 21.62
N LEU A 333 66.60 -51.26 20.54
CA LEU A 333 66.65 -50.56 19.25
C LEU A 333 65.32 -50.69 18.49
N GLU A 334 64.83 -49.52 18.08
CA GLU A 334 63.82 -49.24 17.05
C GLU A 334 62.33 -49.50 17.35
N LEU A 335 61.69 -48.51 17.99
CA LEU A 335 60.30 -48.12 17.69
C LEU A 335 60.18 -46.59 17.68
N LEU A 336 60.82 -45.94 16.69
CA LEU A 336 60.23 -44.72 16.14
C LEU A 336 59.22 -45.16 15.07
N PRO A 337 57.98 -44.64 15.06
CA PRO A 337 57.07 -44.92 13.96
C PRO A 337 57.66 -44.32 12.66
N PRO A 338 57.63 -45.05 11.53
CA PRO A 338 57.96 -44.46 10.25
C PRO A 338 56.94 -43.37 9.91
N MET A 339 57.42 -42.19 9.54
CA MET A 339 56.60 -41.19 8.84
C MET A 339 56.11 -41.84 7.54
N LEU A 340 54.80 -41.94 7.38
CA LEU A 340 54.16 -42.35 6.14
C LEU A 340 54.43 -41.27 5.08
N ASN A 341 55.45 -41.48 4.26
CA ASN A 341 55.70 -40.68 3.07
C ASN A 341 55.34 -41.54 1.84
N THR A 342 54.14 -41.31 1.30
CA THR A 342 53.70 -41.96 0.07
C THR A 342 54.03 -41.05 -1.10
N THR A 343 55.22 -41.20 -1.66
CA THR A 343 55.49 -40.82 -3.06
C THR A 343 55.21 -42.03 -3.94
N VAL A 344 54.00 -42.11 -4.49
CA VAL A 344 53.75 -42.87 -5.72
C VAL A 344 54.06 -41.93 -6.87
N GLY A 345 55.18 -42.15 -7.53
CA GLY A 345 55.41 -41.66 -8.88
C GLY A 345 55.17 -42.79 -9.85
N LEU A 346 54.28 -42.60 -10.82
CA LEU A 346 54.57 -43.01 -12.19
C LEU A 346 54.01 -41.98 -13.17
N SER A 347 54.98 -41.33 -13.79
CA SER A 347 54.99 -40.50 -14.99
C SER A 347 53.86 -40.71 -16.00
N GLN A 348 53.33 -39.60 -16.50
CA GLN A 348 53.51 -39.25 -17.91
C GLN A 348 53.53 -37.73 -18.11
N GLU A 349 54.47 -37.31 -18.96
CA GLU A 349 54.86 -35.95 -19.29
C GLU A 349 53.84 -35.21 -20.17
N MET A 350 54.15 -33.92 -20.33
CA MET A 350 53.65 -32.88 -21.25
C MET A 350 52.53 -32.00 -20.68
N GLN A 351 52.68 -30.68 -20.54
CA GLN A 351 53.50 -29.74 -21.33
C GLN A 351 53.78 -28.42 -20.57
N ASP A 352 55.04 -27.97 -20.66
CA ASP A 352 55.55 -26.60 -20.93
C ASP A 352 55.28 -25.45 -19.92
N LEU A 353 56.32 -25.04 -19.17
CA LEU A 353 57.29 -23.92 -19.41
C LEU A 353 56.75 -22.55 -18.92
N ALA A 354 57.28 -22.01 -17.80
CA ALA A 354 58.46 -21.11 -17.69
C ALA A 354 58.17 -19.72 -18.29
N ASP A 355 58.46 -18.56 -17.70
CA ASP A 355 59.40 -18.04 -16.68
C ASP A 355 58.84 -16.64 -16.28
N LYS A 356 58.79 -16.21 -15.00
CA LYS A 356 59.81 -15.46 -14.21
C LYS A 356 60.11 -14.02 -14.74
N PRO A 357 60.57 -13.00 -13.96
CA PRO A 357 60.74 -12.82 -12.50
C PRO A 357 60.09 -11.54 -11.91
N SER A 358 60.14 -11.44 -10.58
CA SER A 358 60.19 -10.20 -9.77
C SER A 358 61.64 -9.70 -9.60
N ILE A 359 61.85 -8.37 -9.63
CA ILE A 359 63.02 -7.67 -9.07
C ILE A 359 62.53 -6.41 -8.32
N GLU A 360 63.20 -6.13 -7.20
CA GLU A 360 62.96 -5.10 -6.18
C GLU A 360 63.30 -3.65 -6.59
N GLU A 361 62.60 -2.74 -5.87
CA GLU A 361 62.93 -1.37 -5.41
C GLU A 361 63.56 -0.32 -6.35
N THR A 362 62.92 0.85 -6.54
CA THR A 362 63.22 2.13 -5.83
C THR A 362 62.37 3.34 -6.29
N SER A 363 62.07 4.21 -5.32
CA SER A 363 61.96 5.69 -5.31
C SER A 363 60.90 6.51 -6.09
N SER A 364 60.31 7.44 -5.31
CA SER A 364 60.02 8.87 -5.52
C SER A 364 58.82 9.37 -6.35
N GLU A 365 57.91 10.02 -5.59
CA GLU A 365 57.25 11.33 -5.77
C GLU A 365 56.41 11.70 -7.01
N ASP A 366 55.24 12.26 -6.67
CA ASP A 366 54.44 13.30 -7.31
C ASP A 366 53.81 13.09 -8.70
N THR A 367 52.47 13.10 -8.74
CA THR A 367 51.62 14.18 -9.32
C THR A 367 50.23 13.62 -9.74
N LYS A 368 49.14 14.19 -9.20
CA LYS A 368 47.71 14.01 -9.61
C LYS A 368 47.45 14.86 -10.88
N PRO A 369 46.62 14.51 -11.92
CA PRO A 369 45.13 14.38 -11.80
C PRO A 369 44.29 13.62 -12.89
N LYS A 370 43.03 13.33 -12.51
CA LYS A 370 41.74 13.33 -13.28
C LYS A 370 41.31 12.09 -14.15
N PRO A 371 40.00 11.71 -14.16
CA PRO A 371 39.48 10.51 -14.84
C PRO A 371 38.77 10.79 -16.18
N PRO A 372 38.64 9.76 -17.04
CA PRO A 372 37.41 9.51 -17.83
C PRO A 372 37.09 7.99 -17.89
N LYS A 373 35.95 7.46 -18.34
CA LYS A 373 34.58 7.87 -18.67
C LYS A 373 33.78 6.56 -18.76
N GLU A 374 32.47 6.67 -18.63
CA GLU A 374 31.46 5.63 -18.80
C GLU A 374 31.55 4.92 -20.16
N GLU A 375 31.17 3.63 -20.20
CA GLU A 375 30.39 3.11 -21.32
C GLU A 375 29.46 1.99 -20.84
N GLU A 376 28.19 2.17 -21.20
CA GLU A 376 26.98 1.43 -20.88
C GLU A 376 26.79 0.30 -21.89
N GLN A 377 26.45 -0.91 -21.44
CA GLN A 377 25.90 -1.94 -22.33
C GLN A 377 24.72 -2.66 -21.68
N THR A 378 23.60 -2.51 -22.40
CA THR A 378 22.24 -2.96 -22.18
C THR A 378 22.06 -4.48 -22.28
N ALA A 379 21.15 -5.00 -21.46
CA ALA A 379 20.70 -6.38 -21.46
C ALA A 379 19.64 -6.66 -22.54
N GLU A 380 19.65 -7.88 -23.09
CA GLU A 380 18.52 -8.49 -23.83
C GLU A 380 17.89 -9.64 -23.02
N PRO A 381 16.58 -9.91 -23.17
CA PRO A 381 15.82 -10.75 -22.24
C PRO A 381 15.82 -12.25 -22.61
N LEU A 382 15.80 -13.07 -21.56
CA LEU A 382 15.64 -14.54 -21.62
C LEU A 382 14.19 -14.91 -22.00
N GLY A 383 14.04 -15.89 -22.89
CA GLY A 383 12.76 -16.42 -23.36
C GLY A 383 11.97 -17.24 -22.32
N PRO A 384 10.72 -17.61 -22.62
CA PRO A 384 9.79 -18.17 -21.65
C PRO A 384 10.10 -19.62 -21.26
N ILE A 385 9.98 -19.89 -19.95
CA ILE A 385 10.14 -21.19 -19.30
C ILE A 385 8.88 -22.03 -19.56
N VAL A 386 9.04 -23.20 -20.17
CA VAL A 386 7.99 -24.22 -20.33
C VAL A 386 8.06 -25.19 -19.14
N ILE A 387 6.98 -25.26 -18.35
CA ILE A 387 6.82 -26.25 -17.28
C ILE A 387 6.10 -27.46 -17.89
N THR A 388 6.74 -28.62 -17.87
CA THR A 388 6.11 -29.90 -18.24
C THR A 388 5.86 -30.72 -16.99
N ASP A 389 4.60 -30.99 -16.67
CA ASP A 389 4.20 -32.02 -15.71
C ASP A 389 4.13 -33.41 -16.38
N PRO A 390 4.51 -34.49 -15.69
CA PRO A 390 4.55 -35.84 -16.26
C PRO A 390 3.17 -36.51 -16.26
N THR A 391 2.81 -37.11 -17.41
CA THR A 391 1.58 -37.88 -17.58
C THR A 391 1.72 -39.31 -17.06
N ILE A 392 0.77 -39.72 -16.21
CA ILE A 392 0.56 -41.08 -15.74
C ILE A 392 -0.17 -41.87 -16.84
N ALA A 393 0.41 -43.01 -17.24
CA ALA A 393 -0.18 -43.94 -18.17
C ALA A 393 -1.30 -44.77 -17.50
N ILE A 394 -2.52 -44.73 -18.05
CA ILE A 394 -3.55 -45.74 -17.81
C ILE A 394 -4.09 -46.20 -19.18
N ASN A 395 -3.80 -47.46 -19.49
CA ASN A 395 -4.36 -48.21 -20.61
C ASN A 395 -5.83 -48.56 -20.34
N ILE A 396 -6.75 -48.20 -21.21
CA ILE A 396 -8.07 -48.86 -21.32
C ILE A 396 -8.44 -49.05 -22.80
N MET A 397 -8.62 -50.32 -23.17
CA MET A 397 -9.24 -50.77 -24.41
C MET A 397 -10.76 -50.52 -24.38
N ASN A 398 -11.28 -49.98 -25.49
CA ASN A 398 -12.61 -50.18 -26.10
C ASN A 398 -13.82 -50.41 -25.17
N LYS A 399 -14.88 -49.58 -25.30
CA LYS A 399 -16.10 -49.86 -26.10
C LYS A 399 -17.25 -48.87 -25.78
N ALA A 400 -17.97 -48.49 -26.85
CA ALA A 400 -19.39 -48.12 -26.97
C ALA A 400 -19.95 -46.80 -26.38
N ILE A 401 -20.38 -45.93 -27.31
CA ILE A 401 -21.74 -45.40 -27.54
C ILE A 401 -22.52 -44.93 -26.29
N VAL A 402 -22.86 -43.63 -26.22
CA VAL A 402 -24.24 -43.08 -26.26
C VAL A 402 -24.17 -41.55 -26.27
N THR A 403 -24.92 -40.96 -27.19
CA THR A 403 -25.27 -39.55 -27.38
C THR A 403 -26.05 -38.95 -26.21
N THR A 404 -25.83 -37.68 -25.87
CA THR A 404 -26.85 -36.60 -25.96
C THR A 404 -26.29 -35.23 -25.53
N THR A 405 -26.55 -34.27 -26.41
CA THR A 405 -26.66 -32.80 -26.31
C THR A 405 -27.01 -32.19 -24.93
N VAL A 406 -26.44 -31.02 -24.60
CA VAL A 406 -27.08 -29.68 -24.57
C VAL A 406 -26.14 -28.68 -23.86
N GLU A 407 -26.13 -27.45 -24.38
CA GLU A 407 -25.25 -26.31 -24.12
C GLU A 407 -25.95 -25.29 -23.15
N PRO A 408 -25.51 -24.03 -22.95
CA PRO A 408 -24.84 -23.50 -21.75
C PRO A 408 -25.63 -22.41 -20.99
N ALA A 409 -24.93 -21.62 -20.14
CA ALA A 409 -25.31 -20.37 -19.45
C ALA A 409 -25.93 -20.52 -18.05
N ALA A 410 -25.78 -19.63 -17.06
CA ALA A 410 -24.89 -18.51 -16.76
C ALA A 410 -25.23 -18.03 -15.33
N THR A 411 -24.36 -17.18 -14.76
CA THR A 411 -24.71 -16.07 -13.84
C THR A 411 -24.81 -16.32 -12.33
N ALA A 412 -23.77 -15.80 -11.66
CA ALA A 412 -23.75 -14.92 -10.47
C ALA A 412 -24.50 -15.28 -9.17
N GLY A 413 -23.76 -15.16 -8.07
CA GLY A 413 -24.15 -14.19 -7.03
C GLY A 413 -24.10 -14.65 -5.58
N LYS A 414 -23.43 -13.81 -4.78
CA LYS A 414 -23.65 -13.47 -3.36
C LYS A 414 -23.05 -14.34 -2.25
N TRP A 415 -22.08 -13.70 -1.61
CA TRP A 415 -21.74 -13.81 -0.19
C TRP A 415 -22.84 -13.21 0.71
N PRO A 416 -23.04 -13.72 1.94
CA PRO A 416 -23.81 -13.04 2.98
C PRO A 416 -22.94 -12.20 3.92
N THR A 417 -23.54 -11.11 4.41
CA THR A 417 -23.05 -10.22 5.48
C THR A 417 -23.98 -10.27 6.69
N GLU A 418 -23.38 -10.04 7.88
CA GLU A 418 -23.94 -9.43 9.11
C GLU A 418 -24.80 -10.31 10.05
N ALA A 419 -24.86 -10.13 11.38
CA ALA A 419 -24.32 -9.11 12.31
C ALA A 419 -24.27 -9.69 13.75
N ALA A 420 -23.59 -8.95 14.64
CA ALA A 420 -23.47 -9.19 16.08
C ALA A 420 -24.77 -8.90 16.86
N THR A 421 -24.90 -9.50 18.05
CA THR A 421 -25.66 -8.97 19.18
C THR A 421 -25.09 -9.52 20.49
N GLU A 422 -24.67 -8.61 21.38
CA GLU A 422 -24.44 -8.87 22.80
C GLU A 422 -25.80 -9.00 23.52
N SER A 423 -25.91 -9.94 24.46
CA SER A 423 -26.58 -9.69 25.74
C SER A 423 -26.11 -10.73 26.75
N SER A 424 -25.68 -10.22 27.91
CA SER A 424 -25.42 -10.95 29.14
C SER A 424 -26.71 -11.04 29.95
N GLU A 425 -27.11 -12.24 30.38
CA GLU A 425 -27.92 -12.41 31.60
C GLU A 425 -27.68 -13.83 32.15
N LYS A 426 -27.50 -13.88 33.48
CA LYS A 426 -27.38 -15.07 34.32
C LYS A 426 -28.72 -15.81 34.35
N ASP A 427 -28.67 -17.13 34.49
CA ASP A 427 -29.44 -17.85 35.50
C ASP A 427 -28.82 -19.23 35.77
N ASP A 428 -28.90 -19.61 37.04
CA ASP A 428 -28.52 -20.90 37.63
C ASP A 428 -29.38 -22.05 37.08
N ASP A 429 -28.80 -23.26 36.98
CA ASP A 429 -29.37 -24.52 37.51
C ASP A 429 -28.62 -25.77 37.00
N ASN A 430 -27.92 -26.42 37.96
CA ASN A 430 -27.97 -27.83 38.36
C ASN A 430 -27.70 -29.03 37.41
N GLU A 431 -27.09 -30.05 38.03
CA GLU A 431 -27.04 -31.50 37.71
C GLU A 431 -26.23 -31.99 36.48
N THR A 432 -25.00 -32.46 36.67
CA THR A 432 -24.64 -33.87 37.00
C THR A 432 -23.13 -34.06 37.15
#